data_AF-A0A2X1JYW8-F1
#
_entry.id   AF-A0A2X1JYW8-F1
#
_cell.length_a   1.000
_cell.length_b   1.000
_cell.length_c   1.000
_cell.angle_alpha   90.00
_cell.angle_beta   90.00
_cell.angle_gamma   90.00
#
_symmetry.space_group_name_H-M   'P 1'
#
loop_
_entity.id
_entity.type
_entity.pdbx_description
1 polymer ?
#
loop_
_entity_poly.entity_id
_entity_poly.type
_entity_poly.pdbx_seq_one_letter_code
_entity_poly.pdbx_strand_id
1 'polypeptide(L)'
;MRAHRLGLPTDNLNMLSETSIEQICLIAEEEQPKLMVIDSIQVMHMADVQSSPGSVAQVRETAAYLTRFAKTRGVAIVMVGHVTKDGSLAGPKVLEHCIDCSVLLDGDADSRFRTLRSHKTASAR
;
A
#
# COMPACT_ATOMS: atom_id res chain seq x y z
N MET A 1 13.60 -9.90 14.19
CA MET A 1 13.06 -9.12 13.05
C MET A 1 13.62 -9.62 11.72
N ARG A 2 12.83 -9.60 10.64
CA ARG A 2 13.26 -10.08 9.31
C ARG A 2 14.42 -9.26 8.73
N ALA A 3 14.41 -7.95 8.93
CA ALA A 3 15.47 -7.04 8.51
C ALA A 3 16.85 -7.43 9.09
N HIS A 4 16.90 -7.80 10.38
CA HIS A 4 18.14 -8.25 11.02
C HIS A 4 18.67 -9.56 10.44
N ARG A 5 17.78 -10.53 10.13
CA ARG A 5 18.18 -11.78 9.47
C ARG A 5 18.73 -11.57 8.06
N LEU A 6 18.30 -10.50 7.39
CA LEU A 6 18.75 -10.12 6.06
C LEU A 6 19.95 -9.16 6.09
N GLY A 7 20.44 -8.76 7.27
CA GLY A 7 21.53 -7.81 7.43
C GLY A 7 21.22 -6.41 6.87
N LEU A 8 19.95 -6.01 6.86
CA LEU A 8 19.52 -4.72 6.32
C LEU A 8 19.73 -3.59 7.34
N PRO A 9 20.13 -2.38 6.89
CA PRO A 9 20.22 -1.21 7.76
C PRO A 9 18.83 -0.80 8.27
N THR A 10 18.75 -0.45 9.56
CA THR A 10 17.47 -0.10 10.22
C THR A 10 17.49 1.27 10.91
N ASP A 11 18.61 1.99 10.88
CA ASP A 11 18.80 3.20 11.70
C ASP A 11 17.88 4.37 11.31
N ASN A 12 17.41 4.38 10.05
CA ASN A 12 16.49 5.39 9.52
C ASN A 12 15.10 4.80 9.20
N LEU A 13 14.72 3.70 9.87
CA LEU A 13 13.44 3.04 9.66
C LEU A 13 12.52 3.28 10.86
N ASN A 14 11.51 4.12 10.66
CA ASN A 14 10.41 4.25 11.61
C ASN A 14 9.37 3.15 11.34
N MET A 15 8.84 2.55 12.41
CA MET A 15 7.79 1.54 12.34
C MET A 15 6.57 1.99 13.12
N LEU A 16 5.40 1.86 12.50
CA LEU A 16 4.12 2.19 13.10
C LEU A 16 3.20 0.97 12.95
N SER A 17 2.59 0.55 14.05
CA SER A 17 1.60 -0.53 14.08
C SER A 17 0.21 0.07 14.27
N GLU A 18 -0.33 0.63 13.19
CA GLU A 18 -1.64 1.30 13.15
C GLU A 18 -2.41 0.85 11.90
N THR A 19 -3.74 0.88 11.95
CA THR A 19 -4.63 0.50 10.84
C THR A 19 -5.65 1.57 10.45
N SER A 20 -5.87 2.60 11.28
CA SER A 20 -6.65 3.78 10.90
C SER A 20 -5.82 4.68 9.98
N ILE A 21 -6.32 4.93 8.77
CA ILE A 21 -5.65 5.83 7.82
C ILE A 21 -5.59 7.26 8.35
N GLU A 22 -6.62 7.69 9.08
CA GLU A 22 -6.67 9.01 9.68
C GLU A 22 -5.53 9.21 10.69
N GLN A 23 -5.32 8.23 11.58
CA GLN A 23 -4.22 8.26 12.55
C GLN A 23 -2.85 8.17 11.88
N ILE A 24 -2.69 7.28 10.89
CA ILE A 24 -1.44 7.15 10.13
C ILE A 24 -1.08 8.49 9.46
N CYS A 25 -2.05 9.14 8.83
CA CYS A 25 -1.82 10.41 8.16
C CYS A 25 -1.51 11.55 9.14
N LEU A 26 -2.17 11.59 10.32
CA LEU A 26 -1.84 12.56 11.37
C LEU A 26 -0.37 12.41 11.82
N ILE A 27 0.07 11.19 12.11
CA ILE A 27 1.46 10.93 12.49
C ILE A 27 2.42 11.29 11.34
N ALA A 28 2.06 10.97 10.09
CA ALA A 28 2.87 11.32 8.94
C ALA A 28 2.99 12.84 8.70
N GLU A 29 2.01 13.65 9.14
CA GLU A 29 2.14 15.11 9.12
C GLU A 29 3.19 15.63 10.10
N GLU A 30 3.40 14.94 11.22
CA GLU A 30 4.42 15.32 12.20
C GLU A 30 5.81 14.82 11.75
N GLU A 31 5.88 13.56 11.32
CA GLU A 31 7.13 12.90 10.93
C GLU A 31 7.67 13.32 9.56
N GLN A 32 6.83 13.90 8.70
CA GLN A 32 7.19 14.38 7.35
C GLN A 32 8.05 13.37 6.54
N PRO A 33 7.62 12.09 6.41
CA PRO A 33 8.42 11.08 5.73
C PRO A 33 8.49 11.36 4.23
N LYS A 34 9.64 11.09 3.61
CA LYS A 34 9.77 11.15 2.14
C LYS A 34 9.15 9.93 1.44
N LEU A 35 9.08 8.80 2.15
CA LEU A 35 8.57 7.52 1.67
C LEU A 35 7.78 6.83 2.79
N MET A 36 6.61 6.31 2.46
CA MET A 36 5.79 5.47 3.32
C MET A 36 5.51 4.13 2.65
N VAL A 37 5.50 3.05 3.42
CA VAL A 37 5.11 1.71 2.97
C VAL A 37 3.94 1.24 3.82
N ILE A 38 2.82 0.92 3.17
CA ILE A 38 1.61 0.39 3.80
C ILE A 38 1.55 -1.11 3.54
N ASP A 39 1.84 -1.91 4.57
CA ASP A 39 1.82 -3.38 4.54
C ASP A 39 0.75 -3.91 5.52
N SER A 40 -0.50 -4.11 5.12
CA SER A 40 -1.03 -4.05 3.75
C SER A 40 -2.35 -3.28 3.69
N ILE A 41 -2.74 -2.83 2.49
CA ILE A 41 -3.92 -1.99 2.29
C ILE A 41 -5.23 -2.67 2.72
N GLN A 42 -5.28 -4.01 2.73
CA GLN A 42 -6.49 -4.74 3.12
C GLN A 42 -6.85 -4.63 4.60
N VAL A 43 -5.88 -4.39 5.48
CA VAL A 43 -6.18 -4.24 6.91
C VAL A 43 -6.42 -2.80 7.31
N MET A 44 -6.22 -1.85 6.38
CA MET A 44 -6.47 -0.44 6.61
C MET A 44 -7.96 -0.16 6.65
N HIS A 45 -8.35 0.83 7.45
CA HIS A 45 -9.73 1.28 7.54
C HIS A 45 -9.84 2.79 7.70
N MET A 46 -11.01 3.29 7.32
CA MET A 46 -11.50 4.62 7.65
C MET A 46 -12.81 4.49 8.44
N ALA A 47 -12.97 5.33 9.46
CA ALA A 47 -14.11 5.27 10.37
C ALA A 47 -15.44 5.62 9.68
N ASP A 48 -15.39 6.57 8.73
CA ASP A 48 -16.58 7.08 8.03
C ASP A 48 -17.10 6.11 6.94
N VAL A 49 -16.33 5.05 6.63
CA VAL A 49 -16.72 4.05 5.65
C VAL A 49 -17.45 2.91 6.36
N GLN A 50 -18.78 2.87 6.21
CA GLN A 50 -19.67 1.86 6.81
C GLN A 50 -19.51 0.47 6.17
N SER A 51 -18.33 -0.14 6.29
CA SER A 51 -18.03 -1.50 5.88
C SER A 51 -16.81 -2.04 6.60
N SER A 52 -16.69 -3.36 6.67
CA SER A 52 -15.57 -4.02 7.36
C SER A 52 -14.23 -3.76 6.67
N PRO A 53 -13.12 -3.65 7.44
CA PRO A 53 -11.76 -3.66 6.90
C PRO A 53 -11.57 -4.83 5.94
N GLY A 54 -10.85 -4.58 4.84
CA GLY A 54 -10.65 -5.55 3.78
C GLY A 54 -11.80 -5.63 2.80
N SER A 55 -12.95 -4.99 3.01
CA SER A 55 -13.96 -4.85 1.96
C SER A 55 -13.41 -4.04 0.78
N VAL A 56 -13.96 -4.26 -0.43
CA VAL A 56 -13.62 -3.46 -1.62
C VAL A 56 -13.83 -1.96 -1.37
N ALA A 57 -14.86 -1.59 -0.60
CA ALA A 57 -15.14 -0.20 -0.25
C ALA A 57 -14.04 0.39 0.64
N GLN A 58 -13.67 -0.29 1.75
CA GLN A 58 -12.56 0.16 2.60
C GLN A 58 -11.26 0.28 1.80
N VAL A 59 -10.90 -0.72 1.01
CA VAL A 59 -9.66 -0.73 0.22
C VAL A 59 -9.62 0.43 -0.79
N ARG A 60 -10.75 0.73 -1.45
CA ARG A 60 -10.82 1.85 -2.40
C ARG A 60 -10.71 3.20 -1.73
N GLU A 61 -11.47 3.43 -0.67
CA GLU A 61 -11.50 4.73 0.01
C GLU A 61 -10.18 5.02 0.72
N THR A 62 -9.61 4.04 1.41
CA THR A 62 -8.29 4.16 2.05
C THR A 62 -7.18 4.44 1.04
N ALA A 63 -7.16 3.72 -0.10
CA ALA A 63 -6.19 3.97 -1.16
C ALA A 63 -6.35 5.36 -1.79
N ALA A 64 -7.59 5.80 -2.05
CA ALA A 64 -7.87 7.13 -2.58
C ALA A 64 -7.45 8.24 -1.60
N TYR A 65 -7.66 8.02 -0.30
CA TYR A 65 -7.20 8.93 0.75
C TYR A 65 -5.67 9.04 0.76
N LEU A 66 -4.97 7.91 0.79
CA LEU A 66 -3.51 7.86 0.76
C LEU A 66 -2.93 8.51 -0.51
N THR A 67 -3.52 8.28 -1.69
CA THR A 67 -3.08 8.93 -2.93
C THR A 67 -3.23 10.45 -2.84
N ARG A 68 -4.33 10.96 -2.29
CA ARG A 68 -4.51 12.41 -2.09
C ARG A 68 -3.50 12.96 -1.10
N PHE A 69 -3.26 12.26 0.01
CA PHE A 69 -2.25 12.63 0.99
C PHE A 69 -0.86 12.72 0.35
N ALA A 70 -0.46 11.67 -0.40
CA ALA A 70 0.80 11.60 -1.15
C ALA A 70 1.00 12.84 -2.06
N LYS A 71 -0.03 13.17 -2.86
CA LYS A 71 0.02 14.30 -3.79
C LYS A 71 0.07 15.65 -3.08
N THR A 72 -0.66 15.80 -1.97
CA THR A 72 -0.73 17.05 -1.21
C THR A 72 0.56 17.34 -0.44
N ARG A 73 1.21 16.28 0.08
CA ARG A 73 2.39 16.39 0.94
C ARG A 73 3.71 16.09 0.22
N GLY A 74 3.66 15.65 -1.04
CA GLY A 74 4.87 15.29 -1.80
C GLY A 74 5.54 14.02 -1.30
N VAL A 75 4.77 13.06 -0.78
CA VAL A 75 5.26 11.80 -0.19
C VAL A 75 5.10 10.66 -1.19
N ALA A 76 6.15 9.86 -1.37
CA ALA A 76 6.01 8.60 -2.11
C ALA A 76 5.34 7.54 -1.22
N ILE A 77 4.26 6.90 -1.70
CA ILE A 77 3.57 5.85 -0.95
C ILE A 77 3.56 4.55 -1.75
N VAL A 78 4.06 3.48 -1.13
CA VAL A 78 3.98 2.11 -1.64
C VAL A 78 2.90 1.37 -0.86
N MET A 79 1.83 0.94 -1.53
CA MET A 79 0.77 0.14 -0.93
C MET A 79 0.93 -1.33 -1.33
N VAL A 80 1.08 -2.20 -0.33
CA VAL A 80 1.12 -3.65 -0.55
C VAL A 80 -0.30 -4.18 -0.53
N GLY A 81 -0.66 -4.92 -1.59
CA GLY A 81 -1.95 -5.59 -1.72
C GLY A 81 -1.74 -7.06 -2.06
N HIS A 82 -2.25 -7.94 -1.21
CA HIS A 82 -2.32 -9.38 -1.49
C HIS A 82 -3.46 -9.72 -2.47
N VAL A 83 -3.15 -10.40 -3.58
CA VAL A 83 -4.17 -10.88 -4.51
C VAL A 83 -4.81 -12.15 -3.93
N THR A 84 -6.12 -12.12 -3.69
CA THR A 84 -6.88 -13.31 -3.30
C THR A 84 -7.15 -14.19 -4.53
N LYS A 85 -7.50 -15.48 -4.33
CA LYS A 85 -7.67 -16.46 -5.42
C LYS A 85 -8.70 -16.05 -6.48
N ASP A 86 -9.65 -15.23 -6.08
CA ASP A 86 -10.73 -14.65 -6.89
C ASP A 86 -10.38 -13.27 -7.49
N GLY A 87 -9.20 -12.71 -7.17
CA GLY A 87 -8.64 -11.48 -7.76
C GLY A 87 -9.41 -10.20 -7.43
N SER A 88 -10.37 -10.27 -6.50
CA SER A 88 -11.46 -9.29 -6.37
C SER A 88 -11.19 -8.16 -5.38
N LEU A 89 -10.32 -8.38 -4.38
CA LEU A 89 -10.29 -7.53 -3.18
C LEU A 89 -9.21 -6.45 -3.18
N ALA A 90 -8.02 -6.78 -3.69
CA ALA A 90 -6.87 -5.86 -3.82
C ALA A 90 -6.15 -6.04 -5.16
N GLY A 91 -6.85 -6.60 -6.15
CA GLY A 91 -6.33 -6.74 -7.50
C GLY A 91 -6.14 -5.36 -8.15
N PRO A 92 -5.23 -5.24 -9.15
CA PRO A 92 -4.95 -4.00 -9.85
C PRO A 92 -6.22 -3.28 -10.34
N LYS A 93 -7.25 -4.03 -10.76
CA LYS A 93 -8.54 -3.51 -11.24
C LYS A 93 -9.32 -2.70 -10.20
N VAL A 94 -9.25 -3.06 -8.92
CA VAL A 94 -10.00 -2.38 -7.85
C VAL A 94 -9.47 -0.97 -7.63
N LEU A 95 -8.14 -0.85 -7.70
CA LEU A 95 -7.37 0.34 -7.40
C LEU A 95 -6.87 1.07 -8.65
N GLU A 96 -7.18 0.57 -9.85
CA GLU A 96 -6.54 0.98 -11.10
C GLU A 96 -6.63 2.49 -11.33
N HIS A 97 -7.76 3.09 -11.00
CA HIS A 97 -8.00 4.51 -11.18
C HIS A 97 -7.43 5.38 -10.04
N CYS A 98 -7.12 4.80 -8.90
CA CYS A 98 -6.66 5.50 -7.70
C CYS A 98 -5.13 5.58 -7.59
N ILE A 99 -4.40 4.76 -8.35
CA ILE A 99 -2.94 4.63 -8.26
C ILE A 99 -2.23 5.13 -9.51
N ASP A 100 -1.04 5.69 -9.32
CA ASP A 100 -0.20 6.16 -10.42
C ASP A 100 0.56 4.98 -11.07
N CYS A 101 0.95 3.96 -10.30
CA CYS A 101 1.58 2.75 -10.81
C CYS A 101 1.06 1.49 -10.09
N SER A 102 0.99 0.37 -10.81
CA SER A 102 0.81 -0.97 -10.23
C SER A 102 1.87 -1.93 -10.75
N VAL A 103 2.40 -2.73 -9.82
CA VAL A 103 3.37 -3.78 -10.11
C VAL A 103 2.87 -5.08 -9.47
N LEU A 104 2.84 -6.15 -10.26
CA LEU A 104 2.47 -7.49 -9.82
C LEU A 104 3.74 -8.32 -9.64
N LEU A 105 3.91 -8.90 -8.45
CA LEU A 105 4.92 -9.92 -8.21
C LEU A 105 4.24 -11.29 -8.28
N ASP A 106 4.56 -12.06 -9.31
CA ASP A 106 4.01 -13.40 -9.52
C ASP A 106 5.12 -14.46 -9.45
N GLY A 107 4.75 -15.67 -9.07
CA GLY A 107 5.65 -16.80 -8.94
C GLY A 107 4.94 -18.07 -9.29
N ASP A 108 5.37 -18.72 -10.37
CA ASP A 108 4.97 -20.09 -10.67
C ASP A 108 5.49 -21.03 -9.57
N ALA A 109 4.69 -22.02 -9.19
CA ALA A 109 5.01 -22.96 -8.12
C ALA A 109 6.28 -23.78 -8.44
N ASP A 110 6.51 -24.08 -9.72
CA ASP A 110 7.66 -24.86 -10.20
C ASP A 110 8.88 -23.99 -10.54
N SER A 111 8.74 -22.66 -10.50
CA SER A 111 9.84 -21.74 -10.81
C SER A 111 10.56 -21.26 -9.56
N ARG A 112 11.90 -21.35 -9.57
CA ARG A 112 12.77 -20.72 -8.56
C ARG A 112 12.79 -19.19 -8.67
N PHE A 113 12.23 -18.63 -9.74
CA PHE A 113 12.23 -17.19 -10.01
C PHE A 113 10.86 -16.59 -9.71
N ARG A 114 10.86 -15.34 -9.22
CA ARG A 114 9.67 -14.50 -9.13
C ARG A 114 9.74 -13.43 -10.20
N THR A 115 8.64 -13.18 -10.90
CA THR A 115 8.55 -12.16 -11.95
C THR A 115 7.83 -10.94 -11.40
N LEU A 116 8.50 -9.79 -11.46
CA LEU A 116 7.91 -8.51 -11.14
C LEU A 116 7.50 -7.81 -12.46
N ARG A 117 6.21 -7.57 -12.67
CA ARG A 117 5.66 -7.00 -13.92
C ARG A 117 4.86 -5.74 -13.64
N SER A 118 5.15 -4.65 -14.36
CA SER A 118 4.28 -3.47 -14.35
C SER A 118 2.98 -3.75 -15.09
N HIS A 119 1.85 -3.40 -14.48
CA HIS A 119 0.53 -3.53 -15.08
C HIS A 119 -0.04 -2.18 -15.52
N LYS A 120 0.20 -1.11 -14.75
CA LYS A 120 -0.13 0.27 -15.10
C LYS A 120 1.02 1.20 -14.72
N THR A 121 1.31 2.15 -15.60
CA THR A 121 2.20 3.28 -15.31
C THR A 121 1.55 4.54 -15.89
N ALA A 122 1.03 5.40 -15.02
CA ALA A 122 0.65 6.76 -15.38
C ALA A 122 1.86 7.67 -15.12
N SER A 123 2.21 8.52 -16.08
CA SER A 123 3.21 9.57 -15.84
C SER A 123 2.65 10.49 -14.75
N ALA A 124 3.36 10.61 -13.63
CA ALA A 124 3.10 11.68 -12.67
C ALA A 124 3.17 13.01 -13.44
N ARG A 125 2.12 13.83 -13.31
CA ARG A 125 2.16 15.24 -13.69
C ARG A 125 2.39 16.05 -12.43
#